data_AF-A0A7W1BIG2-F1
#
_entry.id   AF-A0A7W1BIG2-F1
#
_cell.length_a   1.000
_cell.length_b   1.000
_cell.length_c   1.000
_cell.angle_alpha   90.00
_cell.angle_beta   90.00
_cell.angle_gamma   90.00
#
_symmetry.space_group_name_H-M   'P 1'
#
loop_
_entity.id
_entity.type
_entity.pdbx_description
1 polymer ?
#
loop_
_entity_poly.entity_id
_entity_poly.type
_entity_poly.pdbx_seq_one_letter_code
_entity_poly.pdbx_strand_id
1 'polypeptide(L)' 'MTTVRTFIDSRGVRWEVSEFLAQHGDSNCLRFTSPADVRDFCPLPDEWETLPDSVLERLCRKATPEG' A
#
# COMPACT_ATOMS: atom_id res chain seq x y z
N MET A 1 -5.32 -11.73 -9.81
CA MET A 1 -5.19 -12.19 -8.42
C MET A 1 -4.70 -10.98 -7.65
N THR A 2 -5.48 -10.46 -6.72
CA THR A 2 -5.05 -9.32 -5.90
C THR A 2 -4.03 -9.85 -4.90
N THR A 3 -2.73 -9.65 -5.14
CA THR A 3 -1.74 -10.06 -4.13
C THR A 3 -1.97 -9.24 -2.87
N VAL A 4 -2.09 -9.94 -1.74
CA VAL A 4 -2.22 -9.34 -0.41
C VAL A 4 -0.96 -9.67 0.38
N ARG A 5 -0.26 -8.64 0.86
CA ARG A 5 0.88 -8.77 1.75
C ARG A 5 0.64 -7.97 3.02
N THR A 6 1.24 -8.40 4.14
CA THR A 6 1.14 -7.65 5.40
C THR A 6 2.53 -7.32 5.95
N PHE A 7 2.66 -6.15 6.57
CA PHE A 7 3.85 -5.75 7.32
C PHE A 7 3.45 -5.01 8.60
N ILE A 8 4.39 -4.93 9.55
CA ILE A 8 4.26 -4.10 10.76
C ILE A 8 5.18 -2.89 10.59
N ASP A 9 4.64 -1.69 10.73
CA ASP A 9 5.44 -0.46 10.62
C ASP A 9 6.28 -0.20 11.88
N SER A 10 7.13 0.83 11.85
CA SER A 10 8.00 1.17 12.98
C SER A 10 7.25 1.63 14.23
N ARG A 11 5.93 1.83 14.15
CA ARG A 11 5.04 2.22 15.25
C ARG A 11 4.25 1.03 15.80
N GLY A 12 4.44 -0.17 15.24
CA GLY A 12 3.71 -1.38 15.64
C GLY A 12 2.33 -1.51 14.99
N VAL A 13 1.99 -0.69 13.99
CA VAL A 13 0.71 -0.79 13.28
C VAL A 13 0.82 -1.86 12.21
N ARG A 14 -0.17 -2.76 12.16
CA ARG A 14 -0.29 -3.76 11.10
C ARG A 14 -0.97 -3.14 9.88
N TRP A 15 -0.28 -3.25 8.75
CA TRP A 15 -0.77 -2.84 7.45
C TRP A 15 -0.97 -4.05 6.56
N GLU A 16 -2.11 -4.07 5.88
CA GLU A 16 -2.40 -4.94 4.75
C GLU A 16 -2.19 -4.14 3.46
N VAL A 17 -1.47 -4.71 2.50
CA VAL A 17 -1.10 -4.08 1.24
C VAL A 17 -1.70 -4.91 0.12
N SER A 18 -2.45 -4.26 -0.75
CA SER A 18 -3.08 -4.89 -1.92
C SER A 18 -2.92 -4.03 -3.16
N GLU A 19 -2.84 -4.66 -4.32
CA GLU A 19 -2.90 -3.95 -5.61
C GLU A 19 -4.34 -3.73 -6.04
N PHE A 20 -4.64 -2.61 -6.69
CA PHE A 20 -5.94 -2.38 -7.31
C PHE A 20 -5.81 -1.48 -8.53
N LEU A 21 -6.75 -1.59 -9.48
CA LEU A 21 -6.84 -0.67 -10.61
C LEU A 21 -7.60 0.60 -10.16
N ALA A 22 -6.97 1.76 -10.29
CA ALA A 22 -7.63 3.02 -9.94
C ALA A 22 -8.84 3.28 -10.85
N GLN A 23 -9.98 3.67 -10.28
CA GLN A 23 -11.23 3.89 -11.04
C GLN A 23 -11.11 4.96 -12.15
N HIS A 24 -10.12 5.86 -12.05
CA HIS A 24 -9.93 6.97 -12.99
C HIS A 24 -8.59 6.94 -13.74
N GLY A 25 -7.81 5.86 -13.65
CA GLY A 25 -6.53 5.76 -14.35
C GLY A 25 -6.25 4.34 -14.83
N ASP A 26 -5.66 4.21 -16.02
CA ASP A 26 -5.14 2.95 -16.56
C ASP A 26 -3.90 2.45 -15.77
N SER A 27 -3.77 2.82 -14.51
CA SER A 27 -2.64 2.53 -13.63
C SER A 27 -3.10 1.73 -12.43
N ASN A 28 -2.38 0.65 -12.15
CA ASN A 28 -2.50 -0.03 -10.88
C ASN A 28 -1.93 0.85 -9.78
N CYS A 29 -2.44 0.68 -8.56
CA CYS A 29 -2.01 1.37 -7.36
C CYS A 29 -1.88 0.37 -6.20
N LEU A 30 -1.17 0.78 -5.15
CA LEU A 30 -1.14 0.06 -3.88
C LEU A 30 -2.13 0.68 -2.91
N ARG A 31 -2.90 -0.17 -2.25
CA ARG A 31 -3.74 0.18 -1.11
C ARG A 31 -3.15 -0.38 0.16
N PHE A 32 -2.93 0.51 1.12
CA PHE A 32 -2.49 0.23 2.48
C PHE A 32 -3.68 0.35 3.41
N THR A 33 -4.08 -0.76 4.03
CA THR A 33 -5.22 -0.84 4.94
C THR A 33 -4.74 -1.18 6.34
N SER A 34 -5.18 -0.40 7.33
CA SER A 34 -5.07 -0.69 8.75
C SER A 34 -6.45 -0.57 9.40
N PRO A 35 -6.66 -1.06 10.63
CA PRO A 35 -7.96 -0.92 11.31
C PRO A 35 -8.44 0.53 11.51
N ALA A 36 -7.54 1.51 11.42
CA ALA A 36 -7.85 2.92 11.70
C ALA A 36 -7.69 3.84 10.47
N ASP A 37 -7.10 3.35 9.38
CA ASP A 37 -6.67 4.21 8.27
C ASP A 37 -6.51 3.41 6.99
N VAL A 38 -6.87 4.01 5.85
CA VAL A 38 -6.73 3.44 4.51
C VAL A 38 -6.01 4.47 3.64
N ARG A 39 -5.00 4.04 2.88
CA ARG A 39 -4.21 4.94 2.03
C ARG A 39 -3.88 4.32 0.69
N ASP A 40 -3.88 5.14 -0.34
CA ASP A 40 -3.57 4.73 -1.70
C ASP A 40 -2.28 5.39 -2.21
N PHE A 41 -1.41 4.58 -2.82
CA PHE A 41 -0.17 5.01 -3.46
C PHE A 41 -0.20 4.67 -4.94
N CYS A 42 -0.11 5.70 -5.78
CA CYS A 42 -0.08 5.58 -7.23
C CYS A 42 1.14 6.32 -7.79
N PRO A 43 1.79 5.81 -8.86
CA PRO A 43 1.53 4.52 -9.50
C PRO A 43 2.04 3.32 -8.68
N LEU A 44 1.55 2.11 -9.00
CA LEU A 44 2.07 0.84 -8.48
C LEU A 44 3.58 0.73 -8.73
N PRO A 45 4.41 0.57 -7.69
CA PRO A 45 5.83 0.30 -7.86
C PRO A 45 6.06 -1.09 -8.46
N ASP A 46 7.07 -1.22 -9.33
CA ASP A 46 7.55 -2.52 -9.80
C ASP A 46 8.00 -3.41 -8.63
N GLU A 47 7.71 -4.71 -8.75
CA GLU A 47 8.14 -5.76 -7.81
C GLU A 47 7.80 -5.47 -6.33
N TRP A 48 6.72 -4.71 -6.08
CA TRP A 48 6.34 -4.27 -4.74
C TRP A 48 6.22 -5.40 -3.71
N GLU A 49 5.81 -6.58 -4.17
CA GLU A 49 5.63 -7.80 -3.37
C GLU A 49 6.94 -8.21 -2.67
N THR A 50 8.08 -7.94 -3.30
CA THR A 50 9.43 -8.32 -2.83
C THR A 50 10.12 -7.21 -2.05
N LEU A 51 9.55 -6.00 -2.01
CA LEU A 51 10.18 -4.85 -1.35
C LEU A 51 10.34 -5.09 0.16
N PRO A 52 11.40 -4.58 0.79
CA PRO A 52 11.53 -4.64 2.25
C PRO A 52 10.39 -3.88 2.96
N ASP A 53 10.02 -4.31 4.16
CA ASP A 53 8.96 -3.66 4.97
C ASP A 53 9.25 -2.18 5.22
N SER A 54 10.52 -1.81 5.39
CA SER A 54 10.96 -0.42 5.54
C SER A 54 10.66 0.43 4.30
N VAL A 55 10.65 -0.17 3.11
CA VAL A 55 10.27 0.51 1.86
C VAL A 55 8.74 0.61 1.78
N LEU A 56 8.01 -0.46 2.11
CA LEU A 56 6.54 -0.43 2.17
C LEU A 56 6.04 0.62 3.16
N GLU A 57 6.66 0.73 4.33
CA GLU A 57 6.36 1.76 5.31
C GLU A 57 6.58 3.17 4.73
N ARG A 58 7.70 3.39 4.02
CA ARG A 58 7.98 4.67 3.39
C ARG A 58 6.96 5.01 2.30
N LEU A 59 6.48 4.02 1.55
CA LEU A 59 5.41 4.19 0.56
C LEU A 59 4.07 4.51 1.26
N CYS A 60 3.70 3.77 2.31
CA CYS A 60 2.51 4.02 3.13
C CYS A 60 2.50 5.44 3.74
N ARG A 61 3.66 5.97 4.14
CA ARG A 61 3.78 7.36 4.63
C ARG A 61 3.64 8.42 3.54
N LYS A 62 3.90 8.07 2.27
CA LYS A 62 3.72 8.94 1.10
C LYS A 62 2.35 8.79 0.44
N ALA A 63 1.64 7.72 0.76
CA ALA A 63 0.31 7.42 0.25
C ALA A 63 -0.71 8.47 0.72
N THR A 64 -1.71 8.71 -0.11
CA THR A 64 -2.80 9.64 0.21
C THR A 64 -3.86 8.90 1.01
N PRO A 65 -4.32 9.42 2.16
CA PRO A 65 -5.43 8.81 2.88
C PRO A 65 -6.70 8.82 2.02
N GLU A 66 -7.44 7.71 2.03
CA GLU A 66 -8.83 7.69 1.55
C GLU A 66 -9.65 8.54 2.54
N GLY A 67 -10.19 9.67 2.04
CA GLY A 67 -10.99 10.62 2.82
C GLY A 67 -12.45 10.23 2.94
#